data_AF-A0A8H5WP83-F1
#
_entry.id   AF-A0A8H5WP83-F1
#
_cell.length_a   1.000
_cell.length_b   1.000
_cell.length_c   1.000
_cell.angle_alpha   90.00
_cell.angle_beta   90.00
_cell.angle_gamma   90.00
#
_symmetry.space_group_name_H-M   'P 1'
#
loop_
_entity.id
_entity.type
_entity.pdbx_description
1 polymer ?
#
loop_
_entity_poly.entity_id
_entity_poly.type
_entity_poly.pdbx_seq_one_letter_code
_entity_poly.pdbx_strand_id
1 'polypeptide(L)'
;MASPLLLVGIIGLPVLIVLQWLAAYARTVLKVRRNGHPAIHSGVMIFESVIRSWYPRIPIVVPMEKFTLKDPFKKFANARSDMIVITEASSPNGVAYLFGSPKIFREIGRNGDIFLKPLEKIRYRMLNTFGLQLASAQNGAQHERHKRVVKAVFNNELMENGWYNMRNMWRTLLREERIYPAAANSQMAPIVRDMKETMLKVTLGAIGASWFDIDIPWNPAEESQRNAKNDLMPFAETLKVVWDSPFVQTMLPLWFLEWCPSLYLRRAGWAQRSLVTHIKNAQAETRQRIEDMKDAADVPGRPRKYRNLIDALVDSQNDVEKAEKAEKGYLAPNVGLSDKEVQGNIFSFMVTGHETSSHTLTWVLSLLARNTDWQEKLYEEISKVNSISLDEAESVGDVKPLKYFDYEEMANFPLVLAATIESLRMRDLAMQMTRVASRDTTLSYTTWDGDATNPSEAKVHQHTVAIPKGTRVHLDTAAFGVNPFKWEDPQTYNPRRHLRETEDVNGNKKVTVSYEDFIGYSSGSRQCIGKRFAEVTMVCFLAHMIMNFRWEVVPEPGETQEQAKIRASTGSEQFMLTPPAYDLRFIRR
;
A
#
# COMPACT_ATOMS: atom_id res chain seq x y z
N MET A 1 51.45 11.44 -19.76
CA MET A 1 51.01 10.28 -20.58
C MET A 1 50.70 9.13 -19.65
N ALA A 2 49.45 8.67 -19.58
CA ALA A 2 49.10 7.50 -18.76
C ALA A 2 49.76 6.23 -19.34
N SER A 3 50.28 5.36 -18.48
CA SER A 3 50.93 4.10 -18.89
C SER A 3 49.98 3.24 -19.75
N PRO A 4 50.44 2.60 -20.84
CA PRO A 4 49.62 1.73 -21.69
C PRO A 4 48.94 0.60 -20.90
N LEU A 5 49.60 0.08 -19.84
CA LEU A 5 49.03 -0.91 -18.92
C LEU A 5 47.85 -0.35 -18.11
N LEU A 6 47.90 0.95 -17.79
CA LEU A 6 46.85 1.67 -17.07
C LEU A 6 45.64 1.92 -17.99
N LEU A 7 45.87 2.18 -19.28
CA LEU A 7 44.82 2.25 -20.31
C LEU A 7 44.16 0.88 -20.56
N VAL A 8 44.94 -0.20 -20.62
CA VAL A 8 44.43 -1.58 -20.73
C VAL A 8 43.65 -1.98 -19.47
N GLY A 9 44.08 -1.57 -18.29
CA GLY A 9 43.34 -1.80 -17.04
C GLY A 9 42.04 -0.99 -16.93
N ILE A 10 42.08 0.30 -17.26
CA ILE A 10 40.92 1.22 -17.13
C ILE A 10 39.87 0.98 -18.22
N ILE A 11 40.26 0.61 -19.44
CA ILE A 11 39.32 0.42 -20.56
C ILE A 11 39.12 -1.07 -20.85
N GLY A 12 40.18 -1.87 -20.86
CA GLY A 12 40.12 -3.28 -21.22
C GLY A 12 39.34 -4.14 -20.22
N LEU A 13 39.47 -3.88 -18.91
CA LEU A 13 38.72 -4.64 -17.90
C LEU A 13 37.20 -4.37 -17.97
N PRO A 14 36.71 -3.12 -18.05
CA PRO A 14 35.28 -2.88 -18.29
C PRO A 14 34.77 -3.48 -19.60
N VAL A 15 35.54 -3.39 -20.70
CA VAL A 15 35.17 -3.99 -21.98
C VAL A 15 35.07 -5.52 -21.88
N LEU A 16 36.02 -6.18 -21.22
CA LEU A 16 35.98 -7.62 -20.96
C LEU A 16 34.77 -8.02 -20.11
N ILE A 17 34.45 -7.25 -19.06
CA ILE A 17 33.26 -7.48 -18.23
C ILE A 17 31.99 -7.37 -19.07
N VAL A 18 31.87 -6.34 -19.92
CA VAL A 18 30.72 -6.15 -20.80
C VAL A 18 30.62 -7.26 -21.85
N LEU A 19 31.73 -7.69 -22.45
CA LEU A 19 31.74 -8.78 -23.43
C LEU A 19 31.36 -10.12 -22.80
N GLN A 20 31.88 -10.44 -21.61
CA GLN A 20 31.50 -11.63 -20.86
C GLN A 20 30.01 -11.60 -20.50
N TRP A 21 29.52 -10.44 -20.08
CA TRP A 21 28.11 -10.22 -19.78
C TRP A 21 27.22 -10.42 -21.02
N LEU A 22 27.59 -9.83 -22.16
CA LEU A 22 26.88 -10.00 -23.43
C LEU A 22 26.86 -11.47 -23.88
N ALA A 23 27.98 -12.18 -23.74
CA ALA A 23 28.06 -13.60 -24.10
C ALA A 23 27.22 -14.49 -23.17
N ALA A 24 27.20 -14.22 -21.87
CA ALA A 24 26.32 -14.91 -20.93
C ALA A 24 24.84 -14.64 -21.22
N TYR A 25 24.49 -13.39 -21.50
CA TYR A 25 23.14 -13.00 -21.87
C TYR A 25 22.69 -13.65 -23.18
N ALA A 26 23.51 -13.62 -24.23
CA ALA A 26 23.22 -14.25 -25.52
C ALA A 26 22.98 -15.77 -25.38
N ARG A 27 23.83 -16.47 -24.61
CA ARG A 27 23.62 -17.90 -24.29
C ARG A 27 22.28 -18.14 -23.60
N THR A 28 21.88 -17.25 -22.70
CA THR A 28 20.62 -17.36 -21.97
C THR A 28 19.41 -17.14 -22.89
N VAL A 29 19.46 -16.12 -23.74
CA VAL A 29 18.44 -15.85 -24.77
C VAL A 29 18.26 -17.04 -25.71
N LEU A 30 19.36 -17.62 -26.20
CA LEU A 30 19.32 -18.81 -27.05
C LEU A 30 18.72 -20.03 -26.33
N LYS A 31 19.07 -20.23 -25.05
CA LYS A 31 18.50 -21.30 -24.22
C LYS A 31 16.99 -21.15 -24.05
N VAL A 32 16.51 -19.95 -23.72
CA VAL A 32 15.07 -19.69 -23.54
C VAL A 32 14.31 -19.87 -24.86
N ARG A 33 14.85 -19.39 -25.98
CA ARG A 33 14.26 -19.60 -27.32
C ARG A 33 14.17 -21.07 -27.68
N ARG A 34 15.21 -21.86 -27.40
CA ARG A 34 15.23 -23.31 -27.66
C ARG A 34 14.18 -24.07 -26.84
N ASN A 35 13.89 -23.63 -25.63
CA ASN A 35 12.89 -24.25 -24.76
C ASN A 35 11.44 -23.89 -25.15
N GLY A 36 11.23 -22.94 -26.07
CA GLY A 36 9.90 -22.58 -26.58
C GLY A 36 9.00 -21.83 -25.59
N HIS A 37 9.50 -21.42 -24.42
CA HIS A 37 8.70 -20.65 -23.48
C HIS A 37 8.41 -19.24 -23.99
N PRO A 38 7.21 -18.69 -23.77
CA PRO A 38 6.94 -17.27 -24.00
C PRO A 38 7.91 -16.42 -23.18
N ALA A 39 8.58 -15.47 -23.83
CA ALA A 39 9.67 -14.74 -23.21
C ALA A 39 9.69 -13.24 -23.50
N ILE A 40 10.10 -12.48 -22.49
CA ILE A 40 10.48 -11.07 -22.61
C ILE A 40 11.99 -10.98 -22.42
N HIS A 41 12.68 -10.57 -23.48
CA HIS A 41 14.13 -10.41 -23.44
C HIS A 41 14.53 -9.01 -22.94
N SER A 42 15.34 -8.96 -21.89
CA SER A 42 15.87 -7.72 -21.31
C SER A 42 17.33 -7.87 -20.86
N GLY A 43 18.20 -6.94 -21.28
CA GLY A 43 19.58 -6.91 -20.81
C GLY A 43 19.67 -6.60 -19.31
N VAL A 44 19.05 -5.50 -18.88
CA VAL A 44 19.13 -5.00 -17.49
C VAL A 44 17.72 -4.67 -17.01
N MET A 45 17.10 -5.57 -16.26
CA MET A 45 15.71 -5.39 -15.91
C MET A 45 15.50 -4.75 -14.54
N ILE A 46 15.11 -3.50 -14.57
CA ILE A 46 14.71 -2.76 -13.38
C ILE A 46 13.23 -3.07 -13.12
N PHE A 47 12.97 -4.16 -12.39
CA PHE A 47 11.62 -4.54 -11.93
C PHE A 47 11.14 -3.77 -10.71
N GLU A 48 12.00 -2.96 -10.12
CA GLU A 48 11.64 -2.10 -9.02
C GLU A 48 10.71 -1.01 -9.55
N SER A 49 9.40 -1.11 -9.29
CA SER A 49 8.36 -0.15 -9.67
C SER A 49 8.78 1.33 -9.54
N VAL A 50 9.47 1.66 -8.44
CA VAL A 50 10.03 3.00 -8.16
C VAL A 50 11.03 3.46 -9.21
N ILE A 51 12.01 2.62 -9.54
CA ILE A 51 13.11 2.98 -10.43
C ILE A 51 12.65 2.87 -11.88
N ARG A 52 11.76 1.91 -12.16
CA ARG A 52 11.33 1.56 -13.50
C ARG A 52 10.72 2.76 -14.26
N SER A 53 9.94 3.60 -13.58
CA SER A 53 9.32 4.79 -14.18
C SER A 53 10.29 5.95 -14.44
N TRP A 54 11.52 5.90 -13.91
CA TRP A 54 12.49 6.99 -14.00
C TRP A 54 13.42 6.89 -15.23
N TYR A 55 13.44 5.75 -15.91
CA TYR A 55 14.36 5.50 -17.02
C TYR A 55 13.67 5.68 -18.37
N PRO A 56 14.35 6.27 -19.36
CA PRO A 56 13.83 6.35 -20.71
C PRO A 56 13.70 4.95 -21.33
N ARG A 57 12.77 4.81 -22.26
CA ARG A 57 12.49 3.54 -22.94
C ARG A 57 13.70 3.15 -23.80
N ILE A 58 14.28 1.97 -23.54
CA ILE A 58 15.33 1.39 -24.38
C ILE A 58 14.90 -0.06 -24.67
N PRO A 59 14.44 -0.40 -25.89
CA PRO A 59 13.72 -1.65 -26.19
C PRO A 59 14.39 -2.96 -25.75
N ILE A 60 15.72 -3.01 -25.70
CA ILE A 60 16.48 -4.22 -25.32
C ILE A 60 17.00 -4.14 -23.89
N VAL A 61 17.18 -2.93 -23.35
CA VAL A 61 17.76 -2.73 -22.02
C VAL A 61 16.66 -2.64 -20.97
N VAL A 62 15.60 -1.86 -21.22
CA VAL A 62 14.44 -1.66 -20.33
C VAL A 62 13.15 -1.64 -21.17
N PRO A 63 12.54 -2.81 -21.48
CA PRO A 63 11.36 -2.91 -22.34
C PRO A 63 10.05 -2.53 -21.62
N MET A 64 9.93 -1.25 -21.23
CA MET A 64 8.84 -0.69 -20.42
C MET A 64 7.44 -0.96 -20.95
N GLU A 65 7.24 -0.91 -22.26
CA GLU A 65 5.92 -1.11 -22.90
C GLU A 65 5.37 -2.52 -22.72
N LYS A 66 6.21 -3.49 -22.31
CA LYS A 66 5.76 -4.87 -22.05
C LYS A 66 5.19 -5.06 -20.65
N PHE A 67 5.22 -4.03 -19.79
CA PHE A 67 4.70 -4.05 -18.42
C PHE A 67 3.59 -3.01 -18.21
N THR A 68 2.66 -2.92 -19.17
CA THR A 68 1.64 -1.86 -19.25
C THR A 68 0.73 -1.78 -18.01
N LEU A 69 0.57 -0.56 -17.49
CA LEU A 69 -0.41 -0.20 -16.45
C LEU A 69 -1.87 -0.29 -16.94
N LYS A 70 -2.10 0.07 -18.21
CA LYS A 70 -3.45 0.22 -18.78
C LYS A 70 -4.16 -1.11 -19.00
N ASP A 71 -3.42 -2.12 -19.44
CA ASP A 71 -3.93 -3.47 -19.68
C ASP A 71 -2.93 -4.49 -19.13
N PRO A 72 -2.94 -4.72 -17.80
CA PRO A 72 -1.97 -5.59 -17.15
C PRO A 72 -1.99 -7.03 -17.67
N PHE A 73 -3.14 -7.55 -18.11
CA PHE A 73 -3.25 -8.96 -18.53
C PHE A 73 -2.85 -9.20 -20.00
N LYS A 74 -2.86 -8.17 -20.86
CA LYS A 74 -2.55 -8.27 -22.29
C LYS A 74 -1.30 -9.09 -22.63
N LYS A 75 -0.24 -8.93 -21.83
CA LYS A 75 1.03 -9.64 -22.04
C LYS A 75 0.89 -11.16 -21.87
N PHE A 76 0.07 -11.61 -20.92
CA PHE A 76 -0.24 -13.02 -20.71
C PHE A 76 -1.19 -13.55 -21.77
N ALA A 77 -2.19 -12.75 -22.16
CA ALA A 77 -3.09 -13.06 -23.28
C ALA A 77 -2.30 -13.29 -24.58
N ASN A 78 -1.40 -12.38 -24.94
CA ASN A 78 -0.53 -12.50 -26.12
C ASN A 78 0.42 -13.71 -26.03
N ALA A 79 0.92 -14.01 -24.83
CA ALA A 79 1.80 -15.15 -24.58
C ALA A 79 1.07 -16.50 -24.54
N ARG A 80 -0.27 -16.49 -24.43
CA ARG A 80 -1.12 -17.66 -24.18
C ARG A 80 -0.64 -18.51 -22.99
N SER A 81 -0.17 -17.82 -21.96
CA SER A 81 0.45 -18.41 -20.79
C SER A 81 0.32 -17.46 -19.61
N ASP A 82 0.03 -17.99 -18.42
CA ASP A 82 0.06 -17.21 -17.17
C ASP A 82 1.48 -17.07 -16.60
N MET A 83 2.48 -17.63 -17.29
CA MET A 83 3.90 -17.47 -16.99
C MET A 83 4.64 -16.96 -18.22
N ILE A 84 5.48 -15.94 -18.01
CA ILE A 84 6.39 -15.40 -19.01
C ILE A 84 7.82 -15.48 -18.46
N VAL A 85 8.73 -16.06 -19.25
CA VAL A 85 10.14 -16.10 -18.91
C VAL A 85 10.77 -14.75 -19.22
N ILE A 86 11.47 -14.21 -18.26
CA ILE A 86 12.26 -13.01 -18.44
C ILE A 86 13.71 -13.43 -18.53
N THR A 87 14.38 -13.12 -19.63
CA THR A 87 15.85 -13.20 -19.63
C THR A 87 16.36 -11.90 -19.04
N GLU A 88 17.16 -12.00 -17.99
CA GLU A 88 17.73 -10.87 -17.28
C GLU A 88 19.16 -11.21 -16.88
N ALA A 89 20.13 -10.50 -17.46
CA ALA A 89 21.54 -10.79 -17.21
C ALA A 89 21.99 -10.44 -15.77
N SER A 90 21.22 -9.60 -15.07
CA SER A 90 21.42 -9.29 -13.65
C SER A 90 20.89 -10.40 -12.71
N SER A 91 20.18 -11.39 -13.25
CA SER A 91 19.70 -12.53 -12.46
C SER A 91 20.81 -13.54 -12.27
N PRO A 92 21.00 -14.13 -11.07
CA PRO A 92 22.02 -15.16 -10.83
C PRO A 92 21.97 -16.31 -11.85
N ASN A 93 20.77 -16.66 -12.33
CA ASN A 93 20.56 -17.75 -13.30
C ASN A 93 20.29 -17.25 -14.73
N GLY A 94 20.49 -15.95 -14.99
CA GLY A 94 20.20 -15.30 -16.27
C GLY A 94 18.70 -15.18 -16.60
N VAL A 95 17.82 -15.74 -15.77
CA VAL A 95 16.36 -15.73 -15.95
C VAL A 95 15.62 -15.34 -14.68
N ALA A 96 14.43 -14.79 -14.88
CA ALA A 96 13.39 -14.60 -13.88
C ALA A 96 12.05 -15.05 -14.46
N TYR A 97 11.05 -15.29 -13.63
CA TYR A 97 9.71 -15.70 -14.08
C TYR A 97 8.67 -14.69 -13.64
N LEU A 98 7.83 -14.24 -14.57
CA LEU A 98 6.68 -13.39 -14.30
C LEU A 98 5.40 -14.21 -14.38
N PHE A 99 4.60 -14.17 -13.32
CA PHE A 99 3.32 -14.87 -13.27
C PHE A 99 2.15 -13.88 -13.27
N GLY A 100 1.05 -14.27 -13.94
CA GLY A 100 -0.19 -13.51 -14.14
C GLY A 100 -1.46 -14.19 -13.58
N SER A 101 -1.30 -15.22 -12.75
CA SER A 101 -2.41 -15.97 -12.14
C SER A 101 -2.38 -15.91 -10.60
N PRO A 102 -3.50 -15.62 -9.91
CA PRO A 102 -3.55 -15.58 -8.45
C PRO A 102 -3.28 -16.96 -7.79
N LYS A 103 -3.35 -18.07 -8.54
CA LYS A 103 -2.98 -19.41 -8.05
C LYS A 103 -1.55 -19.44 -7.52
N ILE A 104 -0.62 -18.81 -8.25
CA ILE A 104 0.80 -18.80 -7.87
C ILE A 104 1.02 -18.10 -6.52
N PHE A 105 0.19 -17.10 -6.21
CA PHE A 105 0.29 -16.33 -4.99
C PHE A 105 0.04 -17.20 -3.77
N ARG A 106 -0.95 -18.11 -3.86
CA ARG A 106 -1.25 -19.11 -2.83
C ARG A 106 -0.15 -20.16 -2.72
N GLU A 107 0.38 -20.64 -3.85
CA GLU A 107 1.47 -21.63 -3.88
C GLU A 107 2.75 -21.10 -3.23
N ILE A 108 3.15 -19.87 -3.57
CA ILE A 108 4.30 -19.18 -2.96
C ILE A 108 4.01 -18.84 -1.49
N GLY A 109 2.79 -18.42 -1.16
CA GLY A 109 2.39 -18.10 0.21
C GLY A 109 2.48 -19.30 1.15
N ARG A 110 2.14 -20.50 0.66
CA ARG A 110 2.31 -21.77 1.40
C ARG A 110 3.78 -22.15 1.60
N ASN A 111 4.63 -21.82 0.63
CA ASN A 111 6.07 -22.12 0.62
C ASN A 111 6.92 -20.89 0.98
N GLY A 112 6.50 -20.12 1.99
CA GLY A 112 7.15 -18.86 2.35
C GLY A 112 8.61 -19.00 2.79
N ASP A 113 9.00 -20.13 3.37
CA ASP A 113 10.40 -20.46 3.70
C ASP A 113 11.29 -20.61 2.47
N ILE A 114 10.72 -21.04 1.35
CA ILE A 114 11.42 -21.19 0.07
C ILE A 114 11.51 -19.84 -0.65
N PHE A 115 10.41 -19.10 -0.69
CA PHE A 115 10.30 -17.86 -1.47
C PHE A 115 10.50 -16.63 -0.58
N LEU A 116 11.76 -16.18 -0.53
CA LEU A 116 12.18 -15.08 0.34
C LEU A 116 12.01 -13.72 -0.33
N LYS A 117 11.86 -12.66 0.48
CA LYS A 117 11.92 -11.28 -0.02
C LYS A 117 13.36 -10.93 -0.42
N PRO A 118 13.60 -10.26 -1.56
CA PRO A 118 14.93 -9.79 -1.96
C PRO A 118 15.31 -8.52 -1.18
N LEU A 119 15.63 -8.67 0.10
CA LEU A 119 15.89 -7.55 1.03
C LEU A 119 17.12 -6.70 0.66
N GLU A 120 17.99 -7.20 -0.22
CA GLU A 120 19.12 -6.46 -0.74
C GLU A 120 18.73 -5.31 -1.69
N LYS A 121 17.49 -5.33 -2.20
CA LYS A 121 16.98 -4.35 -3.17
C LYS A 121 16.71 -2.99 -2.53
N ILE A 122 16.80 -1.95 -3.37
CA ILE A 122 16.75 -0.57 -2.91
C ILE A 122 15.43 -0.24 -2.20
N ARG A 123 14.27 -0.75 -2.65
CA ARG A 123 12.99 -0.55 -1.94
C ARG A 123 13.02 -0.93 -0.46
N TYR A 124 13.69 -2.04 -0.12
CA TYR A 124 13.74 -2.52 1.27
C TYR A 124 14.78 -1.75 2.07
N ARG A 125 15.87 -1.30 1.43
CA ARG A 125 16.82 -0.37 2.04
C ARG A 125 16.16 0.97 2.37
N MET A 126 15.35 1.51 1.46
CA MET A 126 14.58 2.74 1.68
C MET A 126 13.62 2.62 2.85
N LEU A 127 12.86 1.52 2.90
CA LEU A 127 11.98 1.24 4.03
C LEU A 127 12.73 1.07 5.36
N ASN A 128 14.01 0.71 5.33
CA ASN A 128 14.85 0.50 6.51
C ASN A 128 15.68 1.72 6.89
N THR A 129 15.41 2.90 6.31
CA THR A 129 16.16 4.15 6.61
C THR A 129 16.24 4.43 8.12
N PHE A 130 15.17 4.15 8.87
CA PHE A 130 15.12 4.38 10.32
C PHE A 130 15.27 3.11 11.16
N GLY A 131 15.46 1.95 10.52
CA GLY A 131 15.62 0.66 11.20
C GLY A 131 14.79 -0.45 10.56
N LEU A 132 15.07 -1.70 10.96
CA LEU A 132 14.33 -2.87 10.50
C LEU A 132 12.88 -2.80 10.99
N GLN A 133 11.92 -3.19 10.15
CA GLN A 133 10.49 -3.07 10.44
C GLN A 133 9.70 -4.27 9.89
N LEU A 134 8.44 -4.41 10.29
CA LEU A 134 7.62 -5.60 10.01
C LEU A 134 7.54 -5.99 8.51
N ALA A 135 7.31 -5.02 7.62
CA ALA A 135 7.21 -5.19 6.18
C ALA A 135 8.55 -5.58 5.51
N SER A 136 9.70 -5.25 6.10
CA SER A 136 11.04 -5.63 5.60
C SER A 136 11.66 -6.81 6.36
N ALA A 137 11.11 -7.22 7.50
CA ALA A 137 11.57 -8.40 8.22
C ALA A 137 11.41 -9.69 7.37
N GLN A 138 12.43 -10.55 7.36
CA GLN A 138 12.43 -11.83 6.63
C GLN A 138 11.55 -12.88 7.32
N ASN A 139 11.08 -13.88 6.55
CA ASN A 139 10.28 -14.98 7.09
C ASN A 139 10.98 -15.70 8.25
N GLY A 140 10.19 -16.24 9.19
CA GLY A 140 10.69 -16.93 10.37
C GLY A 140 10.67 -16.06 11.63
N ALA A 141 11.58 -16.35 12.57
CA ALA A 141 11.60 -15.75 13.91
C ALA A 141 11.65 -14.22 13.89
N GLN A 142 12.40 -13.61 12.97
CA GLN A 142 12.51 -12.16 12.85
C GLN A 142 11.15 -11.51 12.56
N HIS A 143 10.44 -11.97 11.53
CA HIS A 143 9.10 -11.45 11.23
C HIS A 143 8.10 -11.73 12.35
N GLU A 144 8.08 -12.95 12.89
CA GLU A 144 7.12 -13.29 13.95
C GLU A 144 7.33 -12.46 15.22
N ARG A 145 8.58 -12.06 15.52
CA ARG A 145 8.88 -11.12 16.62
C ARG A 145 8.24 -9.75 16.41
N HIS A 146 8.46 -9.11 15.26
CA HIS A 146 7.81 -7.83 14.94
C HIS A 146 6.29 -7.99 14.90
N LYS A 147 5.79 -9.07 14.29
CA LYS A 147 4.36 -9.32 14.13
C LYS A 147 3.67 -9.50 15.46
N ARG A 148 4.29 -10.17 16.44
CA ARG A 148 3.72 -10.41 17.77
C ARG A 148 3.40 -9.09 18.48
N VAL A 149 4.35 -8.15 18.48
CA VAL A 149 4.18 -6.82 19.11
C VAL A 149 3.05 -6.06 18.44
N VAL A 150 3.08 -5.96 17.11
CA VAL A 150 2.07 -5.21 16.35
C VAL A 150 0.69 -5.85 16.47
N LYS A 151 0.58 -7.17 16.35
CA LYS A 151 -0.70 -7.90 16.33
C LYS A 151 -1.49 -7.74 17.63
N ALA A 152 -0.83 -7.50 18.76
CA ALA A 152 -1.49 -7.31 20.06
C ALA A 152 -2.46 -6.12 20.06
N VAL A 153 -2.28 -5.16 19.15
CA VAL A 153 -3.05 -3.91 19.09
C VAL A 153 -4.26 -4.01 18.16
N PHE A 154 -4.23 -4.88 17.13
CA PHE A 154 -5.29 -5.00 16.13
C PHE A 154 -6.50 -5.80 16.65
N ASN A 155 -7.19 -5.24 17.65
CA ASN A 155 -8.37 -5.77 18.31
C ASN A 155 -9.62 -4.89 18.03
N ASN A 156 -10.78 -5.25 18.57
CA ASN A 156 -12.04 -4.52 18.33
C ASN A 156 -12.03 -3.07 18.83
N GLU A 157 -11.35 -2.78 19.94
CA GLU A 157 -11.25 -1.42 20.49
C GLU A 157 -10.48 -0.51 19.54
N LEU A 158 -9.39 -1.00 18.93
CA LEU A 158 -8.69 -0.24 17.88
C LEU A 158 -9.59 0.01 16.67
N MET A 159 -10.47 -0.93 16.30
CA MET A 159 -11.39 -0.75 15.17
C MET A 159 -12.44 0.32 15.46
N GLU A 160 -13.03 0.29 16.66
CA GLU A 160 -14.00 1.29 17.12
C GLU A 160 -13.37 2.69 17.19
N ASN A 161 -12.16 2.79 17.76
CA ASN A 161 -11.39 4.04 17.76
C ASN A 161 -11.07 4.51 16.32
N GLY A 162 -10.72 3.58 15.43
CA GLY A 162 -10.49 3.87 14.01
C GLY A 162 -11.73 4.43 13.32
N TRP A 163 -12.91 3.86 13.58
CA TRP A 163 -14.20 4.37 13.09
C TRP A 163 -14.46 5.78 13.61
N TYR A 164 -14.31 5.99 14.92
CA TYR A 164 -14.49 7.28 15.57
C TYR A 164 -13.58 8.36 14.97
N ASN A 165 -12.29 8.09 14.86
CA ASN A 165 -11.31 9.04 14.33
C ASN A 165 -11.53 9.31 12.84
N MET A 166 -11.90 8.30 12.05
CA MET A 166 -12.23 8.51 10.64
C MET A 166 -13.50 9.36 10.47
N ARG A 167 -14.52 9.16 11.31
CA ARG A 167 -15.72 10.02 11.32
C ARG A 167 -15.37 11.47 11.68
N ASN A 168 -14.46 11.69 12.63
CA ASN A 168 -14.00 13.04 12.97
C ASN A 168 -13.22 13.69 11.82
N MET A 169 -12.39 12.91 11.10
CA MET A 169 -11.71 13.41 9.91
C MET A 169 -12.67 13.66 8.75
N TRP A 170 -13.75 12.88 8.63
CA TRP A 170 -14.84 13.16 7.69
C TRP A 170 -15.53 14.49 8.02
N ARG A 171 -15.87 14.77 9.27
CA ARG A 171 -16.41 16.09 9.69
C ARG A 171 -15.44 17.23 9.38
N THR A 172 -14.17 17.03 9.70
CA THR A 172 -13.12 18.01 9.42
C THR A 172 -13.02 18.28 7.92
N LEU A 173 -13.02 17.25 7.08
CA LEU A 173 -13.10 17.39 5.62
C LEU A 173 -14.30 18.26 5.21
N LEU A 174 -15.49 17.94 5.72
CA LEU A 174 -16.71 18.67 5.33
C LEU A 174 -16.64 20.15 5.69
N ARG A 175 -16.07 20.48 6.86
CA ARG A 175 -15.91 21.86 7.34
C ARG A 175 -14.81 22.61 6.59
N GLU A 176 -13.61 22.04 6.52
CA GLU A 176 -12.43 22.74 5.98
C GLU A 176 -12.50 22.91 4.46
N GLU A 177 -13.02 21.91 3.73
CA GLU A 177 -13.28 22.01 2.29
C GLU A 177 -14.63 22.67 1.97
N ARG A 178 -15.33 23.18 2.99
CA ARG A 178 -16.61 23.89 2.88
C ARG A 178 -17.67 23.09 2.12
N ILE A 179 -17.65 21.77 2.26
CA ILE A 179 -18.64 20.88 1.65
C ILE A 179 -20.00 21.10 2.32
N TYR A 180 -20.00 21.21 3.64
CA TYR A 180 -21.19 21.46 4.44
C TYR A 180 -21.02 22.78 5.22
N PRO A 181 -22.05 23.66 5.25
CA PRO A 181 -23.40 23.50 4.72
C PRO A 181 -23.58 23.80 3.21
N ALA A 182 -22.54 24.22 2.49
CA ALA A 182 -22.66 24.78 1.14
C ALA A 182 -23.34 23.86 0.10
N ALA A 183 -23.11 22.54 0.19
CA ALA A 183 -23.71 21.55 -0.70
C ALA A 183 -25.25 21.46 -0.63
N ALA A 184 -25.89 22.10 0.37
CA ALA A 184 -27.35 22.13 0.50
C ALA A 184 -28.04 22.85 -0.67
N ASN A 185 -27.36 23.77 -1.35
CA ASN A 185 -27.88 24.49 -2.52
C ASN A 185 -27.21 23.97 -3.79
N SER A 186 -27.97 23.31 -4.68
CA SER A 186 -27.46 22.67 -5.91
C SER A 186 -26.74 23.62 -6.88
N GLN A 187 -26.99 24.94 -6.80
CA GLN A 187 -26.31 25.96 -7.60
C GLN A 187 -24.88 26.28 -7.11
N MET A 188 -24.52 25.90 -5.88
CA MET A 188 -23.21 26.15 -5.24
C MET A 188 -22.52 24.86 -4.80
N ALA A 189 -22.77 23.74 -5.48
CA ALA A 189 -22.18 22.45 -5.14
C ALA A 189 -20.64 22.56 -5.02
N PRO A 190 -20.08 22.36 -3.81
CA PRO A 190 -18.67 22.64 -3.55
C PRO A 190 -17.79 21.69 -4.33
N ILE A 191 -16.72 22.27 -4.89
CA ILE A 191 -15.67 21.53 -5.60
C ILE A 191 -14.51 21.37 -4.64
N VAL A 192 -14.22 20.12 -4.30
CA VAL A 192 -13.01 19.76 -3.58
C VAL A 192 -11.92 19.53 -4.62
N ARG A 193 -10.83 20.29 -4.48
CA ARG A 193 -9.69 20.23 -5.41
C ARG A 193 -8.67 19.22 -4.95
N ASP A 194 -8.04 18.54 -5.89
CA ASP A 194 -7.03 17.50 -5.64
C ASP A 194 -7.46 16.49 -4.57
N MET A 195 -8.43 15.65 -4.94
CA MET A 195 -8.93 14.61 -4.05
C MET A 195 -7.85 13.66 -3.52
N LYS A 196 -6.73 13.50 -4.24
CA LYS A 196 -5.61 12.68 -3.77
C LYS A 196 -4.95 13.34 -2.55
N GLU A 197 -4.65 14.64 -2.61
CA GLU A 197 -4.11 15.37 -1.46
C GLU A 197 -5.12 15.41 -0.29
N THR A 198 -6.40 15.62 -0.57
CA THR A 198 -7.45 15.61 0.44
C THR A 198 -7.53 14.26 1.17
N MET A 199 -7.51 13.14 0.43
CA MET A 199 -7.55 11.81 1.03
C MET A 199 -6.28 11.47 1.80
N LEU A 200 -5.12 11.99 1.39
CA LEU A 200 -3.88 11.90 2.18
C LEU A 200 -4.07 12.58 3.54
N LYS A 201 -4.61 13.81 3.60
CA LYS A 201 -4.90 14.52 4.86
C LYS A 201 -5.88 13.76 5.75
N VAL A 202 -7.02 13.33 5.19
CA VAL A 202 -8.07 12.59 5.92
C VAL A 202 -7.51 11.33 6.57
N THR A 203 -6.80 10.51 5.79
CA THR A 203 -6.29 9.23 6.29
C THR A 203 -5.09 9.39 7.22
N LEU A 204 -4.23 10.39 6.99
CA LEU A 204 -3.11 10.70 7.87
C LEU A 204 -3.62 11.15 9.25
N GLY A 205 -4.61 12.03 9.32
CA GLY A 205 -5.22 12.43 10.58
C GLY A 205 -5.89 11.26 11.31
N ALA A 206 -6.68 10.44 10.59
CA ALA A 206 -7.39 9.31 11.21
C ALA A 206 -6.42 8.25 11.77
N ILE A 207 -5.36 7.92 11.03
CA ILE A 207 -4.36 6.93 11.45
C ILE A 207 -3.40 7.51 12.49
N GLY A 208 -3.01 8.78 12.35
CA GLY A 208 -2.21 9.51 13.35
C GLY A 208 -2.86 9.44 14.73
N ALA A 209 -4.13 9.80 14.81
CA ALA A 209 -4.91 9.74 16.05
C ALA A 209 -5.10 8.30 16.54
N SER A 210 -5.43 7.35 15.65
CA SER A 210 -5.78 5.98 16.06
C SER A 210 -4.58 5.13 16.48
N TRP A 211 -3.43 5.26 15.80
CA TRP A 211 -2.28 4.38 16.00
C TRP A 211 -1.21 5.02 16.88
N PHE A 212 -1.07 6.34 16.82
CA PHE A 212 0.05 7.05 17.44
C PHE A 212 -0.38 8.11 18.46
N ASP A 213 -1.69 8.34 18.63
CA ASP A 213 -2.21 9.41 19.49
C ASP A 213 -1.68 10.80 19.09
N ILE A 214 -1.46 10.99 17.79
CA ILE A 214 -0.95 12.24 17.22
C ILE A 214 -2.12 12.93 16.51
N ASP A 215 -2.48 14.10 17.01
CA ASP A 215 -3.44 15.00 16.35
C ASP A 215 -2.72 15.82 15.29
N ILE A 216 -3.10 15.63 14.02
CA ILE A 216 -2.48 16.27 12.86
C ILE A 216 -3.45 17.32 12.32
N PRO A 217 -3.11 18.62 12.41
CA PRO A 217 -4.01 19.67 11.97
C PRO A 217 -4.22 19.61 10.45
N TRP A 218 -5.42 20.01 10.00
CA TRP A 218 -5.75 20.07 8.57
C TRP A 218 -4.85 21.05 7.82
N ASN A 219 -4.54 22.19 8.45
CA ASN A 219 -3.66 23.21 7.92
C ASN A 219 -2.26 23.13 8.55
N PRO A 220 -1.21 22.81 7.78
CA PRO A 220 0.16 22.71 8.28
C PRO A 220 0.69 24.00 8.93
N ALA A 221 0.15 25.17 8.58
CA ALA A 221 0.53 26.45 9.15
C ALA A 221 0.28 26.53 10.68
N GLU A 222 -0.76 25.85 11.17
CA GLU A 222 -1.09 25.79 12.61
C GLU A 222 -0.04 25.01 13.41
N GLU A 223 0.57 24.01 12.78
CA GLU A 223 1.66 23.25 13.39
C GLU A 223 2.97 24.04 13.36
N SER A 224 3.23 24.77 12.27
CA SER A 224 4.41 25.63 12.15
C SER A 224 4.49 26.69 13.26
N GLN A 225 3.35 27.19 13.74
CA GLN A 225 3.31 28.13 14.86
C GLN A 225 3.71 27.48 16.20
N ARG A 226 3.29 26.22 16.44
CA ARG A 226 3.66 25.44 17.63
C ARG A 226 5.14 25.04 17.63
N ASN A 227 5.67 24.69 16.46
CA ASN A 227 7.04 24.21 16.27
C ASN A 227 8.09 25.32 16.05
N ALA A 228 7.67 26.59 15.96
CA ALA A 228 8.57 27.73 15.71
C ALA A 228 9.70 27.86 16.74
N LYS A 229 9.51 27.39 17.98
CA LYS A 229 10.54 27.45 19.04
C LYS A 229 11.69 26.44 18.85
N ASN A 230 11.47 25.34 18.12
CA ASN A 230 12.41 24.22 18.02
C ASN A 230 13.02 24.04 16.62
N ASP A 231 12.74 24.95 15.66
CA ASP A 231 13.18 24.83 14.25
C ASP A 231 12.82 23.46 13.64
N LEU A 232 11.60 22.98 13.90
CA LEU A 232 11.11 21.71 13.37
C LEU A 232 10.11 21.94 12.24
N MET A 233 10.29 21.19 11.16
CA MET A 233 9.29 21.10 10.10
C MET A 233 8.01 20.43 10.65
N PRO A 234 6.81 20.90 10.24
CA PRO A 234 5.53 20.25 10.58
C PRO A 234 5.54 18.75 10.28
N PHE A 235 4.97 17.95 11.17
CA PHE A 235 5.00 16.50 11.13
C PHE A 235 4.53 15.93 9.78
N ALA A 236 3.37 16.38 9.28
CA ALA A 236 2.85 15.93 8.00
C ALA A 236 3.78 16.27 6.82
N GLU A 237 4.42 17.44 6.87
CA GLU A 237 5.39 17.86 5.86
C GLU A 237 6.67 17.03 5.95
N THR A 238 7.16 16.71 7.15
CA THR A 238 8.33 15.83 7.33
C THR A 238 8.10 14.47 6.70
N LEU A 239 6.94 13.87 6.95
CA LEU A 239 6.58 12.55 6.42
C LEU A 239 6.56 12.58 4.90
N LYS A 240 5.93 13.61 4.32
CA LYS A 240 5.86 13.82 2.88
C LYS A 240 7.25 13.98 2.25
N VAL A 241 8.09 14.89 2.78
CA VAL A 241 9.42 15.15 2.22
C VAL A 241 10.29 13.90 2.31
N VAL A 242 10.28 13.18 3.44
CA VAL A 242 11.06 11.95 3.60
C VAL A 242 10.57 10.87 2.63
N TRP A 243 9.26 10.72 2.46
CA TRP A 243 8.66 9.74 1.54
C TRP A 243 8.91 10.06 0.06
N ASP A 244 8.88 11.34 -0.33
CA ASP A 244 9.11 11.81 -1.70
C ASP A 244 10.61 11.86 -2.07
N SER A 245 11.52 11.76 -1.09
CA SER A 245 12.97 11.84 -1.30
C SER A 245 13.75 10.57 -0.91
N PRO A 246 13.24 9.35 -1.14
CA PRO A 246 13.75 8.15 -0.48
C PRO A 246 15.19 7.83 -0.88
N PHE A 247 15.61 8.18 -2.11
CA PHE A 247 16.98 7.93 -2.57
C PHE A 247 18.01 8.76 -1.81
N VAL A 248 17.78 10.05 -1.62
CA VAL A 248 18.75 10.92 -0.93
C VAL A 248 18.76 10.63 0.57
N GLN A 249 17.58 10.33 1.15
CA GLN A 249 17.44 9.94 2.56
C GLN A 249 18.23 8.66 2.90
N THR A 250 18.27 7.70 1.98
CA THR A 250 18.96 6.41 2.20
C THR A 250 20.43 6.43 1.78
N MET A 251 20.77 7.11 0.69
CA MET A 251 22.12 7.02 0.10
C MET A 251 23.11 8.04 0.67
N LEU A 252 22.64 9.18 1.18
CA LEU A 252 23.48 10.25 1.66
C LEU A 252 23.40 10.34 3.19
N PRO A 253 24.55 10.51 3.88
CA PRO A 253 24.52 10.67 5.33
C PRO A 253 23.92 12.03 5.72
N LEU A 254 23.28 12.10 6.89
CA LEU A 254 22.57 13.29 7.36
C LEU A 254 23.45 14.55 7.38
N TRP A 255 24.70 14.45 7.84
CA TRP A 255 25.64 15.57 7.85
C TRP A 255 25.86 16.17 6.46
N PHE A 256 25.85 15.34 5.41
CA PHE A 256 26.02 15.80 4.04
C PHE A 256 24.75 16.49 3.53
N LEU A 257 23.58 15.95 3.85
CA LEU A 257 22.29 16.55 3.50
C LEU A 257 22.16 17.96 4.10
N GLU A 258 22.55 18.14 5.36
CA GLU A 258 22.47 19.43 6.06
C GLU A 258 23.51 20.45 5.58
N TRP A 259 24.71 19.98 5.22
CA TRP A 259 25.82 20.83 4.78
C TRP A 259 25.75 21.23 3.29
N CYS A 260 25.20 20.37 2.43
CA CYS A 260 25.25 20.56 0.98
C CYS A 260 24.59 21.90 0.55
N PRO A 261 25.20 22.70 -0.35
CA PRO A 261 24.63 23.98 -0.79
C PRO A 261 23.26 23.87 -1.50
N SER A 262 22.83 22.66 -1.88
CA SER A 262 21.54 22.43 -2.54
C SER A 262 20.37 22.59 -1.56
N LEU A 263 19.46 23.51 -1.84
CA LEU A 263 18.23 23.72 -1.06
C LEU A 263 17.39 22.45 -0.94
N TYR A 264 17.33 21.64 -2.00
CA TYR A 264 16.62 20.35 -1.99
C TYR A 264 17.22 19.38 -0.97
N LEU A 265 18.55 19.23 -0.95
CA LEU A 265 19.23 18.30 -0.04
C LEU A 265 19.14 18.78 1.42
N ARG A 266 19.26 20.10 1.65
CA ARG A 266 19.06 20.68 2.99
C ARG A 266 17.65 20.48 3.51
N ARG A 267 16.63 20.64 2.64
CA ARG A 267 15.24 20.35 3.01
C ARG A 267 15.04 18.88 3.34
N ALA A 268 15.66 17.97 2.58
CA ALA A 268 15.63 16.54 2.87
C ALA A 268 16.29 16.20 4.22
N GLY A 269 17.46 16.78 4.51
CA GLY A 269 18.15 16.64 5.80
C GLY A 269 17.34 17.21 6.98
N TRP A 270 16.77 18.41 6.82
CA TRP A 270 15.90 19.04 7.80
C TRP A 270 14.68 18.17 8.12
N ALA A 271 14.01 17.65 7.08
CA ALA A 271 12.87 16.75 7.24
C ALA A 271 13.25 15.45 7.98
N GLN A 272 14.41 14.87 7.66
CA GLN A 272 14.90 13.65 8.34
C GLN A 272 15.16 13.91 9.83
N ARG A 273 15.86 15.01 10.15
CA ARG A 273 16.13 15.43 11.53
C ARG A 273 14.82 15.69 12.28
N SER A 274 13.90 16.46 11.70
CA SER A 274 12.62 16.79 12.32
C SER A 274 11.75 15.55 12.55
N LEU A 275 11.69 14.61 11.59
CA LEU A 275 10.94 13.37 11.74
C LEU A 275 11.48 12.51 12.90
N VAL A 276 12.80 12.35 13.00
CA VAL A 276 13.41 11.60 14.12
C VAL A 276 13.11 12.28 15.46
N THR A 277 13.15 13.61 15.51
CA THR A 277 12.80 14.36 16.72
C THR A 277 11.32 14.17 17.10
N HIS A 278 10.40 14.26 16.14
CA HIS A 278 8.97 14.02 16.39
C HIS A 278 8.71 12.60 16.92
N ILE A 279 9.33 11.59 16.32
CA ILE A 279 9.22 10.20 16.79
C ILE A 279 9.75 10.06 18.22
N LYS A 280 10.91 10.65 18.53
CA LYS A 280 11.50 10.60 19.88
C LYS A 280 10.64 11.31 20.93
N ASN A 281 10.05 12.44 20.58
CA ASN A 281 9.14 13.15 21.48
C ASN A 281 7.90 12.30 21.78
N ALA A 282 7.29 11.71 20.75
CA ALA A 282 6.14 10.81 20.91
C ALA A 282 6.51 9.56 21.72
N GLN A 283 7.70 8.98 21.52
CA GLN A 283 8.20 7.87 22.34
C GLN A 283 8.36 8.28 23.82
N ALA A 284 8.91 9.46 24.09
CA ALA A 284 9.14 9.95 25.46
C ALA A 284 7.82 10.21 26.20
N GLU A 285 6.86 10.88 25.54
CA GLU A 285 5.51 11.11 26.08
C GLU A 285 4.78 9.78 26.36
N THR A 286 4.89 8.83 25.44
CA THR A 286 4.31 7.49 25.61
C THR A 286 4.96 6.73 26.77
N ARG A 287 6.30 6.83 26.91
CA ARG A 287 7.02 6.19 28.02
C ARG A 287 6.56 6.71 29.37
N GLN A 288 6.45 8.04 29.51
CA GLN A 288 5.94 8.66 30.74
C GLN A 288 4.54 8.14 31.05
N ARG A 289 3.66 8.11 30.07
CA ARG A 289 2.28 7.65 30.24
C ARG A 289 2.19 6.17 30.65
N ILE A 290 3.00 5.30 30.05
CA ILE A 290 3.08 3.89 30.43
C ILE A 290 3.56 3.76 31.88
N GLU A 291 4.52 4.58 32.32
CA GLU A 291 4.97 4.61 33.71
C GLU A 291 3.86 5.07 34.67
N ASP A 292 3.15 6.14 34.34
CA ASP A 292 2.02 6.63 35.13
C ASP A 292 0.88 5.60 35.25
N MET A 293 0.71 4.72 34.24
CA MET A 293 -0.31 3.67 34.23
C MET A 293 0.12 2.36 34.92
N LYS A 294 1.43 2.15 35.20
CA LYS A 294 1.93 0.89 35.78
C LYS A 294 1.43 0.63 37.19
N ASP A 295 1.16 1.69 37.97
CA ASP A 295 0.65 1.56 39.33
C ASP A 295 -0.78 0.98 39.39
N ALA A 296 -1.48 0.85 38.25
CA ALA A 296 -2.84 0.32 38.17
C ALA A 296 -2.97 -1.07 37.50
N ALA A 297 -1.93 -1.62 36.85
CA ALA A 297 -2.11 -2.66 35.83
C ALA A 297 -1.22 -3.92 35.90
N ASP A 298 -0.17 -3.97 36.75
CA ASP A 298 0.77 -5.10 36.73
C ASP A 298 0.28 -6.29 37.59
N VAL A 299 -0.73 -7.01 37.10
CA VAL A 299 -1.21 -8.27 37.69
C VAL A 299 -0.53 -9.45 36.98
N PRO A 300 0.26 -10.28 37.69
CA PRO A 300 0.94 -11.44 37.10
C PRO A 300 -0.03 -12.39 36.40
N GLY A 301 0.29 -12.78 35.15
CA GLY A 301 -0.46 -13.78 34.38
C GLY A 301 -1.56 -13.24 33.46
N ARG A 302 -1.87 -11.94 33.48
CA ARG A 302 -2.80 -11.32 32.52
C ARG A 302 -2.06 -10.84 31.27
N PRO A 303 -2.55 -11.12 30.04
CA PRO A 303 -1.95 -10.57 28.83
C PRO A 303 -2.01 -9.03 28.84
N ARG A 304 -0.89 -8.38 28.50
CA ARG A 304 -0.81 -6.92 28.38
C ARG A 304 -1.81 -6.45 27.31
N LYS A 305 -2.57 -5.39 27.63
CA LYS A 305 -3.52 -4.76 26.72
C LYS A 305 -3.02 -3.37 26.37
N TYR A 306 -2.93 -3.08 25.07
CA TYR A 306 -2.49 -1.79 24.55
C TYR A 306 -3.65 -1.05 23.91
N ARG A 307 -3.70 0.27 24.09
CA ARG A 307 -4.73 1.14 23.50
C ARG A 307 -4.49 1.35 22.01
N ASN A 308 -3.23 1.56 21.64
CA ASN A 308 -2.80 1.88 20.29
C ASN A 308 -1.40 1.31 19.99
N LEU A 309 -0.87 1.61 18.79
CA LEU A 309 0.35 1.01 18.28
C LEU A 309 1.60 1.57 18.95
N ILE A 310 1.64 2.88 19.24
CA ILE A 310 2.79 3.50 19.91
C ILE A 310 2.98 2.94 21.33
N ASP A 311 1.90 2.71 22.09
CA ASP A 311 1.95 2.09 23.41
C ASP A 311 2.64 0.71 23.34
N ALA A 312 2.24 -0.15 22.39
CA ALA A 312 2.81 -1.49 22.24
C ALA A 312 4.27 -1.49 21.79
N LEU A 313 4.64 -0.58 20.89
CA LEU A 313 6.01 -0.46 20.40
C LEU A 313 6.96 0.05 21.50
N VAL A 314 6.56 1.08 22.24
CA VAL A 314 7.36 1.65 23.34
C VAL A 314 7.46 0.69 24.52
N ASP A 315 6.38 -0.02 24.86
CA ASP A 315 6.44 -1.04 25.91
C ASP A 315 7.37 -2.20 25.53
N SER A 316 7.31 -2.65 24.26
CA SER A 316 8.25 -3.65 23.74
C SER A 316 9.71 -3.19 23.77
N GLN A 317 9.97 -1.90 23.58
CA GLN A 317 11.30 -1.30 23.74
C GLN A 317 11.77 -1.38 25.19
N ASN A 318 10.89 -1.04 26.13
CA ASN A 318 11.21 -1.05 27.55
C ASN A 318 11.58 -2.46 28.04
N ASP A 319 10.95 -3.51 27.50
CA ASP A 319 11.32 -4.91 27.81
C ASP A 319 12.75 -5.24 27.36
N VAL A 320 13.16 -4.77 26.17
CA VAL A 320 14.55 -4.98 25.68
C VAL A 320 15.55 -4.25 26.56
N GLU A 321 15.31 -2.98 26.87
CA GLU A 321 16.21 -2.19 27.74
C GLU A 321 16.35 -2.78 29.14
N LYS A 322 15.28 -3.37 29.69
CA LYS A 322 15.31 -4.09 30.98
C LYS A 322 16.14 -5.37 30.89
N ALA A 323 15.97 -6.16 29.84
CA ALA A 323 16.73 -7.39 29.64
C ALA A 323 18.22 -7.11 29.45
N GLU A 324 18.58 -6.09 28.67
CA GLU A 324 19.98 -5.66 28.48
C GLU A 324 20.65 -5.27 29.82
N LYS A 325 19.92 -4.55 30.68
CA LYS A 325 20.40 -4.19 32.03
C LYS A 325 20.57 -5.42 32.93
N ALA A 326 19.65 -6.38 32.85
CA ALA A 326 19.70 -7.60 33.66
C ALA A 326 20.82 -8.56 33.23
N GLU A 327 21.07 -8.69 31.93
CA GLU A 327 22.02 -9.66 31.34
C GLU A 327 23.38 -9.05 30.94
N LYS A 328 23.77 -7.91 31.53
CA LYS A 328 25.06 -7.22 31.28
C LYS A 328 25.35 -6.99 29.79
N GLY A 329 24.34 -6.59 29.01
CA GLY A 329 24.47 -6.25 27.59
C GLY A 329 24.28 -7.41 26.62
N TYR A 330 23.85 -8.60 27.06
CA TYR A 330 23.34 -9.62 26.15
C TYR A 330 21.91 -9.28 25.72
N LEU A 331 21.70 -9.15 24.41
CA LEU A 331 20.37 -9.01 23.81
C LEU A 331 19.73 -10.40 23.74
N ALA A 332 18.91 -10.75 24.73
CA ALA A 332 18.14 -11.98 24.69
C ALA A 332 17.29 -12.05 23.40
N PRO A 333 17.50 -13.07 22.55
CA PRO A 333 16.73 -13.19 21.32
C PRO A 333 15.26 -13.37 21.67
N ASN A 334 14.40 -12.49 21.11
CA ASN A 334 12.93 -12.50 21.22
C ASN A 334 12.26 -11.75 22.39
N VAL A 335 12.97 -10.90 23.14
CA VAL A 335 12.36 -10.14 24.26
C VAL A 335 11.54 -8.91 23.83
N GLY A 336 11.82 -8.34 22.65
CA GLY A 336 11.08 -7.20 22.13
C GLY A 336 11.70 -6.60 20.88
N LEU A 337 11.52 -5.29 20.69
CA LEU A 337 12.06 -4.52 19.58
C LEU A 337 13.05 -3.46 20.09
N SER A 338 14.20 -3.35 19.44
CA SER A 338 15.18 -2.29 19.74
C SER A 338 14.65 -0.89 19.39
N ASP A 339 15.28 0.16 19.93
CA ASP A 339 14.92 1.57 19.63
C ASP A 339 14.87 1.86 18.12
N LYS A 340 15.85 1.37 17.34
CA LYS A 340 15.85 1.50 15.88
C LYS A 340 14.70 0.72 15.23
N GLU A 341 14.39 -0.48 15.72
CA GLU A 341 13.26 -1.26 15.19
C GLU A 341 11.92 -0.59 15.50
N VAL A 342 11.80 0.06 16.66
CA VAL A 342 10.62 0.85 17.02
C VAL A 342 10.49 2.08 16.13
N GLN A 343 11.55 2.88 15.96
CA GLN A 343 11.55 4.03 15.05
C GLN A 343 11.21 3.60 13.60
N GLY A 344 11.81 2.51 13.13
CA GLY A 344 11.51 1.93 11.81
C GLY A 344 10.05 1.49 11.67
N ASN A 345 9.47 0.87 12.70
CA ASN A 345 8.05 0.49 12.67
C ASN A 345 7.13 1.73 12.74
N ILE A 346 7.41 2.72 13.58
CA ILE A 346 6.61 3.97 13.66
C ILE A 346 6.58 4.63 12.27
N PHE A 347 7.75 4.90 11.68
CA PHE A 347 7.83 5.45 10.33
C PHE A 347 7.07 4.60 9.30
N SER A 348 7.32 3.29 9.30
CA SER A 348 6.69 2.38 8.35
C SER A 348 5.17 2.39 8.49
N PHE A 349 4.61 2.30 9.69
CA PHE A 349 3.16 2.27 9.89
C PHE A 349 2.48 3.62 9.61
N MET A 350 3.17 4.74 9.91
CA MET A 350 2.68 6.04 9.50
C MET A 350 2.53 6.11 7.99
N VAL A 351 3.57 5.80 7.22
CA VAL A 351 3.50 5.80 5.75
C VAL A 351 2.54 4.73 5.22
N THR A 352 2.81 3.46 5.51
CA THR A 352 2.10 2.31 4.91
C THR A 352 0.63 2.20 5.30
N GLY A 353 0.20 2.87 6.38
CA GLY A 353 -1.21 2.95 6.74
C GLY A 353 -1.98 3.99 5.92
N HIS A 354 -1.48 5.23 5.89
CA HIS A 354 -2.24 6.36 5.32
C HIS A 354 -2.14 6.45 3.79
N GLU A 355 -0.94 6.27 3.22
CA GLU A 355 -0.72 6.35 1.78
C GLU A 355 -1.54 5.28 1.02
N THR A 356 -1.62 4.05 1.55
CA THR A 356 -2.43 3.01 0.90
C THR A 356 -3.93 3.28 1.04
N SER A 357 -4.38 3.72 2.22
CA SER A 357 -5.80 3.98 2.47
C SER A 357 -6.30 5.19 1.66
N SER A 358 -5.49 6.24 1.57
CA SER A 358 -5.80 7.45 0.78
C SER A 358 -5.89 7.15 -0.71
N HIS A 359 -4.92 6.43 -1.27
CA HIS A 359 -4.96 6.02 -2.66
C HIS A 359 -6.14 5.10 -2.95
N THR A 360 -6.46 4.18 -2.04
CA THR A 360 -7.65 3.33 -2.18
C THR A 360 -8.93 4.14 -2.19
N LEU A 361 -9.13 5.04 -1.22
CA LEU A 361 -10.30 5.93 -1.17
C LEU A 361 -10.40 6.81 -2.41
N THR A 362 -9.28 7.34 -2.89
CA THR A 362 -9.22 8.09 -4.14
C THR A 362 -9.68 7.22 -5.31
N TRP A 363 -9.17 5.98 -5.45
CA TRP A 363 -9.66 5.06 -6.49
C TRP A 363 -11.16 4.77 -6.36
N VAL A 364 -11.65 4.48 -5.15
CA VAL A 364 -13.07 4.24 -4.87
C VAL A 364 -13.93 5.42 -5.32
N LEU A 365 -13.55 6.64 -4.94
CA LEU A 365 -14.30 7.84 -5.30
C LEU A 365 -14.33 8.05 -6.82
N SER A 366 -13.20 7.86 -7.51
CA SER A 366 -13.13 7.97 -8.98
C SER A 366 -13.98 6.92 -9.70
N LEU A 367 -13.94 5.66 -9.24
CA LEU A 367 -14.68 4.55 -9.85
C LEU A 367 -16.19 4.69 -9.60
N LEU A 368 -16.60 5.17 -8.43
CA LEU A 368 -18.01 5.48 -8.16
C LEU A 368 -18.50 6.71 -8.92
N ALA A 369 -17.65 7.72 -9.14
CA ALA A 369 -17.99 8.87 -9.99
C ALA A 369 -18.16 8.46 -11.47
N ARG A 370 -17.43 7.42 -11.91
CA ARG A 370 -17.57 6.84 -13.25
C ARG A 370 -18.80 5.95 -13.38
N ASN A 371 -19.18 5.25 -12.31
CA ASN A 371 -20.32 4.31 -12.29
C ASN A 371 -21.38 4.77 -11.28
N THR A 372 -22.12 5.82 -11.65
CA THR A 372 -23.08 6.51 -10.76
C THR A 372 -24.23 5.62 -10.30
N ASP A 373 -24.59 4.59 -11.06
CA ASP A 373 -25.58 3.59 -10.66
C ASP A 373 -25.16 2.83 -9.39
N TRP A 374 -23.86 2.64 -9.17
CA TRP A 374 -23.34 2.06 -7.94
C TRP A 374 -23.42 3.02 -6.75
N GLN A 375 -23.34 4.33 -6.95
CA GLN A 375 -23.60 5.28 -5.85
C GLN A 375 -25.05 5.13 -5.34
N GLU A 376 -26.02 4.95 -6.24
CA GLU A 376 -27.43 4.73 -5.86
C GLU A 376 -27.64 3.37 -5.18
N LYS A 377 -27.09 2.28 -5.73
CA LYS A 377 -27.20 0.94 -5.10
C LYS A 377 -26.58 0.89 -3.70
N LEU A 378 -25.48 1.61 -3.49
CA LEU A 378 -24.85 1.75 -2.17
C LEU A 378 -25.71 2.59 -1.23
N TYR A 379 -26.28 3.69 -1.73
CA TYR A 379 -27.23 4.50 -0.96
C TYR A 379 -28.44 3.68 -0.51
N GLU A 380 -29.03 2.86 -1.39
CA GLU A 380 -30.14 1.96 -1.09
C GLU A 380 -29.81 0.92 0.00
N GLU A 381 -28.56 0.44 0.09
CA GLU A 381 -28.12 -0.42 1.19
C GLU A 381 -28.09 0.37 2.50
N ILE A 382 -27.39 1.51 2.49
CA ILE A 382 -27.14 2.31 3.69
C ILE A 382 -28.45 2.89 4.25
N SER A 383 -29.38 3.31 3.38
CA SER A 383 -30.65 3.93 3.78
C SER A 383 -31.62 2.98 4.48
N LYS A 384 -31.39 1.66 4.43
CA LYS A 384 -32.23 0.65 5.10
C LYS A 384 -31.87 0.44 6.57
N VAL A 385 -30.79 1.04 7.06
CA VAL A 385 -30.41 0.98 8.46
C VAL A 385 -31.39 1.81 9.30
N ASN A 386 -31.94 1.20 10.36
CA ASN A 386 -32.95 1.84 11.22
C ASN A 386 -32.35 2.84 12.21
N SER A 387 -31.08 2.65 12.58
CA SER A 387 -30.29 3.40 13.58
C SER A 387 -29.46 4.51 12.91
N ILE A 388 -30.12 5.40 12.17
CA ILE A 388 -29.47 6.57 11.59
C ILE A 388 -29.52 7.73 12.59
N SER A 389 -28.36 8.12 13.10
CA SER A 389 -28.23 9.28 13.98
C SER A 389 -28.09 10.57 13.19
N LEU A 390 -28.59 11.68 13.76
CA LEU A 390 -28.45 13.02 13.20
C LEU A 390 -27.31 13.75 13.91
N ASP A 391 -26.46 14.38 13.12
CA ASP A 391 -25.39 15.23 13.63
C ASP A 391 -25.94 16.62 13.94
N GLU A 392 -26.50 16.78 15.13
CA GLU A 392 -27.08 18.05 15.58
C GLU A 392 -26.01 19.11 15.89
N ALA A 393 -24.77 18.68 16.18
CA ALA A 393 -23.65 19.56 16.52
C ALA A 393 -23.18 20.43 15.35
N GLU A 394 -23.50 20.04 14.11
CA GLU A 394 -23.28 20.86 12.90
C GLU A 394 -24.60 21.35 12.28
N SER A 395 -25.70 21.48 13.03
CA SER A 395 -26.89 22.15 12.49
C SER A 395 -26.59 23.65 12.29
N VAL A 396 -26.42 24.07 11.03
CA VAL A 396 -26.18 25.48 10.67
C VAL A 396 -27.45 26.05 10.06
N GLY A 397 -28.22 26.79 10.87
CA GLY A 397 -29.49 27.41 10.43
C GLY A 397 -30.52 26.36 10.00
N ASP A 398 -31.20 26.60 8.87
CA ASP A 398 -32.27 25.73 8.34
C ASP A 398 -31.76 24.52 7.53
N VAL A 399 -30.46 24.22 7.60
CA VAL A 399 -29.84 23.14 6.81
C VAL A 399 -30.07 21.79 7.48
N LYS A 400 -30.52 20.79 6.70
CA LYS A 400 -30.76 19.42 7.20
C LYS A 400 -29.49 18.84 7.84
N PRO A 401 -29.57 18.33 9.09
CA PRO A 401 -28.45 17.70 9.77
C PRO A 401 -27.80 16.58 8.94
N LEU A 402 -26.50 16.40 9.14
CA LEU A 402 -25.79 15.26 8.56
C LEU A 402 -26.28 13.96 9.21
N LYS A 403 -26.25 12.88 8.45
CA LYS A 403 -26.58 11.54 8.94
C LYS A 403 -25.29 10.79 9.23
N TYR A 404 -25.18 10.15 10.38
CA TYR A 404 -23.99 9.39 10.74
C TYR A 404 -24.33 8.03 11.34
N PHE A 405 -23.30 7.16 11.39
CA PHE A 405 -23.38 5.78 11.85
C PHE A 405 -22.31 5.51 12.91
N ASP A 406 -22.64 4.63 13.85
CA ASP A 406 -21.68 4.08 14.81
C ASP A 406 -21.06 2.78 14.28
N TYR A 407 -20.02 2.28 14.95
CA TYR A 407 -19.18 1.19 14.44
C TYR A 407 -19.97 -0.12 14.26
N GLU A 408 -20.98 -0.35 15.10
CA GLU A 408 -21.86 -1.51 15.11
C GLU A 408 -22.59 -1.67 13.77
N GLU A 409 -22.91 -0.55 13.11
CA GLU A 409 -23.62 -0.53 11.83
C GLU A 409 -22.77 -1.01 10.66
N MET A 410 -21.44 -1.10 10.81
CA MET A 410 -20.56 -1.63 9.76
C MET A 410 -21.00 -3.02 9.29
N ALA A 411 -21.58 -3.84 10.17
CA ALA A 411 -22.07 -5.18 9.83
C ALA A 411 -23.21 -5.16 8.79
N ASN A 412 -23.88 -4.02 8.63
CA ASN A 412 -24.99 -3.79 7.70
C ASN A 412 -24.53 -3.19 6.35
N PHE A 413 -23.22 -2.98 6.15
CA PHE A 413 -22.67 -2.38 4.92
C PHE A 413 -21.78 -3.32 4.07
N PRO A 414 -22.20 -4.58 3.79
CA PRO A 414 -21.38 -5.50 3.01
C PRO A 414 -21.16 -5.02 1.57
N LEU A 415 -22.11 -4.34 0.92
CA LEU A 415 -21.92 -3.80 -0.44
C LEU A 415 -20.95 -2.61 -0.44
N VAL A 416 -20.99 -1.74 0.58
CA VAL A 416 -19.98 -0.66 0.77
C VAL A 416 -18.58 -1.25 0.87
N LEU A 417 -18.39 -2.27 1.72
CA LEU A 417 -17.12 -2.98 1.81
C LEU A 417 -16.73 -3.61 0.46
N ALA A 418 -17.65 -4.31 -0.19
CA ALA A 418 -17.41 -4.92 -1.49
C ALA A 418 -17.01 -3.89 -2.57
N ALA A 419 -17.51 -2.65 -2.51
CA ALA A 419 -17.11 -1.57 -3.41
C ALA A 419 -15.63 -1.17 -3.21
N THR A 420 -15.17 -1.12 -1.96
CA THR A 420 -13.74 -0.90 -1.66
C THR A 420 -12.85 -2.05 -2.16
N ILE A 421 -13.32 -3.29 -2.01
CA ILE A 421 -12.58 -4.49 -2.47
C ILE A 421 -12.52 -4.54 -4.00
N GLU A 422 -13.62 -4.24 -4.68
CA GLU A 422 -13.67 -4.18 -6.14
C GLU A 422 -12.75 -3.09 -6.70
N SER A 423 -12.70 -1.94 -6.02
CA SER A 423 -11.78 -0.86 -6.38
C SER A 423 -10.33 -1.31 -6.28
N LEU A 424 -9.94 -1.98 -5.19
CA LEU A 424 -8.60 -2.57 -5.03
C LEU A 424 -8.31 -3.69 -6.03
N ARG A 425 -9.30 -4.50 -6.42
CA ARG A 425 -9.13 -5.53 -7.45
C ARG A 425 -8.75 -4.89 -8.78
N MET A 426 -9.46 -3.83 -9.18
CA MET A 426 -9.24 -3.13 -10.44
C MET A 426 -8.01 -2.22 -10.42
N ARG A 427 -7.62 -1.73 -9.24
CA ARG A 427 -6.54 -0.76 -9.01
C ARG A 427 -5.66 -1.23 -7.86
N ASP A 428 -5.02 -2.38 -8.03
CA ASP A 428 -4.11 -2.93 -7.02
C ASP A 428 -2.92 -1.97 -6.83
N LEU A 429 -2.75 -1.49 -5.60
CA LEU A 429 -1.67 -0.58 -5.23
C LEU A 429 -0.31 -1.27 -5.36
N ALA A 430 -0.23 -2.55 -5.03
CA ALA A 430 1.00 -3.33 -4.96
C ALA A 430 1.28 -4.07 -6.27
N MET A 431 1.24 -3.36 -7.39
CA MET A 431 1.33 -3.82 -8.79
C MET A 431 2.21 -5.05 -9.09
N GLN A 432 3.36 -5.13 -8.43
CA GLN A 432 4.27 -6.24 -8.61
C GLN A 432 5.00 -6.60 -7.32
N MET A 433 4.97 -7.89 -6.96
CA MET A 433 5.74 -8.44 -5.85
C MET A 433 6.83 -9.37 -6.36
N THR A 434 8.03 -9.30 -5.75
CA THR A 434 9.14 -10.17 -6.12
C THR A 434 9.53 -11.10 -4.97
N ARG A 435 9.89 -12.34 -5.30
CA ARG A 435 10.49 -13.32 -4.40
C ARG A 435 11.75 -13.92 -5.03
N VAL A 436 12.61 -14.47 -4.20
CA VAL A 436 13.81 -15.22 -4.60
C VAL A 436 13.73 -16.61 -4.00
N ALA A 437 13.92 -17.64 -4.83
CA ALA A 437 13.96 -19.02 -4.36
C ALA A 437 15.23 -19.27 -3.54
N SER A 438 15.10 -19.73 -2.29
CA SER A 438 16.22 -20.04 -1.39
C SER A 438 16.89 -21.38 -1.67
N ARG A 439 16.19 -22.27 -2.40
CA ARG A 439 16.63 -23.58 -2.86
C ARG A 439 15.95 -23.94 -4.19
N ASP A 440 16.47 -24.96 -4.86
CA ASP A 440 15.85 -25.53 -6.05
C ASP A 440 14.44 -26.01 -5.72
N THR A 441 13.49 -25.63 -6.57
CA THR A 441 12.08 -25.98 -6.41
C THR A 441 11.40 -25.97 -7.78
N THR A 442 10.09 -26.17 -7.79
CA THR A 442 9.25 -26.05 -8.98
C THR A 442 8.07 -25.14 -8.71
N LEU A 443 7.51 -24.56 -9.77
CA LEU A 443 6.25 -23.81 -9.72
C LEU A 443 5.32 -24.27 -10.84
N SER A 444 4.01 -24.27 -10.55
CA SER A 444 2.99 -24.59 -11.54
C SER A 444 2.65 -23.37 -12.40
N TYR A 445 2.39 -23.58 -13.68
CA TYR A 445 1.86 -22.55 -14.60
C TYR A 445 0.86 -23.16 -15.58
N THR A 446 0.14 -22.32 -16.31
CA THR A 446 -0.85 -22.74 -17.30
C THR A 446 -0.63 -22.07 -18.64
N THR A 447 -0.93 -22.82 -19.71
CA THR A 447 -1.06 -22.30 -21.08
C THR A 447 -2.46 -22.59 -21.60
N TRP A 448 -2.88 -21.91 -22.65
CA TRP A 448 -4.20 -22.15 -23.24
C TRP A 448 -4.20 -22.05 -24.76
N ASP A 449 -5.08 -22.82 -25.38
CA ASP A 449 -5.39 -22.71 -26.79
C ASP A 449 -6.50 -21.65 -27.01
N GLY A 450 -6.49 -20.96 -28.16
CA GLY A 450 -7.50 -19.96 -28.50
C GLY A 450 -7.22 -18.54 -27.98
N ASP A 451 -8.27 -17.72 -27.93
CA ASP A 451 -8.21 -16.33 -27.44
C ASP A 451 -8.60 -16.25 -25.96
N ALA A 452 -7.84 -15.47 -25.18
CA ALA A 452 -8.09 -15.24 -23.76
C ALA A 452 -9.37 -14.41 -23.51
N THR A 453 -9.98 -13.84 -24.56
CA THR A 453 -11.25 -13.09 -24.47
C THR A 453 -12.45 -13.99 -24.20
N ASN A 454 -12.37 -15.29 -24.47
CA ASN A 454 -13.42 -16.27 -24.12
C ASN A 454 -12.87 -17.45 -23.31
N PRO A 455 -12.57 -17.26 -22.00
CA PRO A 455 -11.89 -18.24 -21.16
C PRO A 455 -12.61 -19.59 -21.03
N SER A 456 -13.95 -19.60 -21.13
CA SER A 456 -14.78 -20.79 -20.99
C SER A 456 -14.61 -21.79 -22.13
N GLU A 457 -14.20 -21.33 -23.31
CA GLU A 457 -13.94 -22.16 -24.49
C GLU A 457 -12.47 -22.54 -24.63
N ALA A 458 -11.58 -21.89 -23.87
CA ALA A 458 -10.15 -22.11 -23.96
C ALA A 458 -9.75 -23.44 -23.28
N LYS A 459 -9.04 -24.29 -24.00
CA LYS A 459 -8.45 -25.52 -23.41
C LYS A 459 -7.21 -25.15 -22.62
N VAL A 460 -7.30 -25.22 -21.29
CA VAL A 460 -6.20 -24.90 -20.37
C VAL A 460 -5.33 -26.13 -20.09
N HIS A 461 -4.02 -26.00 -20.30
CA HIS A 461 -3.02 -27.03 -20.04
C HIS A 461 -2.16 -26.64 -18.84
N GLN A 462 -1.99 -27.56 -17.90
CA GLN A 462 -1.17 -27.34 -16.70
C GLN A 462 0.26 -27.84 -16.93
N HIS A 463 1.22 -27.06 -16.48
CA HIS A 463 2.65 -27.33 -16.62
C HIS A 463 3.39 -27.02 -15.32
N THR A 464 4.61 -27.54 -15.23
CA THR A 464 5.51 -27.28 -14.11
C THR A 464 6.84 -26.76 -14.65
N VAL A 465 7.38 -25.71 -14.04
CA VAL A 465 8.68 -25.15 -14.38
C VAL A 465 9.66 -25.33 -13.23
N ALA A 466 10.91 -25.66 -13.54
CA ALA A 466 11.99 -25.70 -12.56
C ALA A 466 12.45 -24.27 -12.21
N ILE A 467 12.56 -24.01 -10.90
CA ILE A 467 13.01 -22.76 -10.31
C ILE A 467 14.30 -23.05 -9.51
N PRO A 468 15.48 -22.89 -10.13
CA PRO A 468 16.74 -23.04 -9.41
C PRO A 468 16.89 -22.02 -8.29
N LYS A 469 17.68 -22.34 -7.27
CA LYS A 469 18.09 -21.43 -6.20
C LYS A 469 18.59 -20.10 -6.74
N GLY A 470 18.21 -19.00 -6.09
CA GLY A 470 18.57 -17.64 -6.49
C GLY A 470 17.72 -17.07 -7.63
N THR A 471 16.82 -17.85 -8.22
CA THR A 471 15.93 -17.37 -9.28
C THR A 471 14.88 -16.41 -8.72
N ARG A 472 14.67 -15.30 -9.43
CA ARG A 472 13.61 -14.34 -9.13
C ARG A 472 12.27 -14.78 -9.71
N VAL A 473 11.23 -14.61 -8.90
CA VAL A 473 9.83 -14.83 -9.28
C VAL A 473 9.06 -13.54 -9.02
N HIS A 474 8.54 -12.95 -10.09
CA HIS A 474 7.73 -11.74 -10.11
C HIS A 474 6.26 -12.12 -10.21
N LEU A 475 5.44 -11.50 -9.37
CA LEU A 475 4.00 -11.69 -9.26
C LEU A 475 3.35 -10.40 -9.73
N ASP A 476 2.69 -10.43 -10.88
CA ASP A 476 1.99 -9.29 -11.45
C ASP A 476 0.57 -9.22 -10.89
N THR A 477 0.44 -8.59 -9.74
CA THR A 477 -0.84 -8.53 -9.01
C THR A 477 -1.88 -7.69 -9.74
N ALA A 478 -1.43 -6.66 -10.46
CA ALA A 478 -2.30 -5.89 -11.34
C ALA A 478 -2.95 -6.78 -12.41
N ALA A 479 -2.20 -7.73 -12.98
CA ALA A 479 -2.75 -8.73 -13.89
C ALA A 479 -3.67 -9.75 -13.20
N PHE A 480 -3.41 -10.12 -11.94
CA PHE A 480 -4.27 -11.05 -11.21
C PHE A 480 -5.68 -10.49 -11.03
N GLY A 481 -5.77 -9.20 -10.69
CA GLY A 481 -7.03 -8.51 -10.47
C GLY A 481 -7.91 -8.47 -11.71
N VAL A 482 -7.32 -8.45 -12.92
CA VAL A 482 -8.07 -8.41 -14.20
C VAL A 482 -7.93 -9.67 -15.05
N ASN A 483 -7.53 -10.80 -14.45
CA ASN A 483 -7.37 -12.06 -15.16
C ASN A 483 -8.75 -12.65 -15.55
N PRO A 484 -9.06 -12.81 -16.86
CA PRO A 484 -10.36 -13.27 -17.32
C PRO A 484 -10.64 -14.75 -16.99
N PHE A 485 -9.61 -15.57 -16.73
CA PHE A 485 -9.79 -16.96 -16.25
C PHE A 485 -10.22 -17.05 -14.78
N LYS A 486 -10.30 -15.92 -14.08
CA LYS A 486 -10.65 -15.82 -12.66
C LYS A 486 -11.80 -14.87 -12.38
N TRP A 487 -11.92 -13.82 -13.17
CA TRP A 487 -12.93 -12.79 -13.00
C TRP A 487 -13.78 -12.71 -14.26
N GLU A 488 -15.08 -12.95 -14.10
CA GLU A 488 -16.07 -12.68 -15.14
C GLU A 488 -16.16 -11.16 -15.39
N ASP A 489 -16.10 -10.74 -16.66
CA ASP A 489 -16.04 -9.34 -17.08
C ASP A 489 -15.06 -8.50 -16.24
N PRO A 490 -13.75 -8.82 -16.28
CA PRO A 490 -12.76 -8.28 -15.34
C PRO A 490 -12.63 -6.76 -15.39
N GLN A 491 -12.99 -6.14 -16.51
CA GLN A 491 -12.91 -4.69 -16.72
C GLN A 491 -14.16 -3.93 -16.23
N THR A 492 -15.23 -4.65 -15.90
CA THR A 492 -16.49 -4.06 -15.41
C THR A 492 -16.44 -3.93 -13.89
N TYR A 493 -16.67 -2.71 -13.40
CA TYR A 493 -16.77 -2.43 -11.97
C TYR A 493 -18.08 -3.02 -11.42
N ASN A 494 -17.96 -4.11 -10.67
CA ASN A 494 -19.13 -4.80 -10.10
C ASN A 494 -18.84 -5.28 -8.66
N PRO A 495 -19.12 -4.45 -7.64
CA PRO A 495 -18.97 -4.82 -6.23
C PRO A 495 -19.69 -6.12 -5.82
N ARG A 496 -20.86 -6.43 -6.41
CA ARG A 496 -21.64 -7.63 -6.04
C ARG A 496 -20.90 -8.94 -6.26
N ARG A 497 -19.86 -8.97 -7.11
CA ARG A 497 -19.05 -10.19 -7.34
C ARG A 497 -18.35 -10.68 -6.07
N HIS A 498 -18.12 -9.79 -5.10
CA HIS A 498 -17.52 -10.11 -3.82
C HIS A 498 -18.55 -10.50 -2.76
N LEU A 499 -19.85 -10.46 -3.06
CA LEU A 499 -20.90 -10.82 -2.09
C LEU A 499 -21.25 -12.30 -2.17
N ARG A 500 -21.50 -12.90 -1.01
CA ARG A 500 -22.04 -14.26 -0.88
C ARG A 500 -23.14 -14.27 0.17
N GLU A 501 -24.17 -15.06 -0.06
CA GLU A 501 -25.13 -15.39 1.00
C GLU A 501 -24.52 -16.49 1.87
N THR A 502 -24.53 -16.24 3.17
CA THR A 502 -24.04 -17.15 4.21
C THR A 502 -25.11 -17.27 5.30
N GLU A 503 -25.07 -18.34 6.08
CA GLU A 503 -25.96 -18.50 7.23
C GLU A 503 -25.21 -18.14 8.51
N ASP A 504 -25.85 -17.40 9.41
CA ASP A 504 -25.32 -17.18 10.75
C ASP A 504 -25.50 -18.42 11.64
N VAL A 505 -24.99 -18.35 12.88
CA VAL A 505 -25.08 -19.47 13.86
C VAL A 505 -26.53 -19.87 14.17
N ASN A 506 -27.48 -18.97 13.92
CA ASN A 506 -28.91 -19.16 14.16
C ASN A 506 -29.68 -19.54 12.88
N GLY A 507 -28.99 -19.76 11.75
CA GLY A 507 -29.60 -20.11 10.46
C GLY A 507 -30.19 -18.93 9.70
N ASN A 508 -29.96 -17.68 10.12
CA ASN A 508 -30.42 -16.52 9.36
C ASN A 508 -29.49 -16.25 8.18
N LYS A 509 -30.09 -15.97 7.02
CA LYS A 509 -29.34 -15.55 5.83
C LYS A 509 -28.71 -14.19 6.07
N LYS A 510 -27.40 -14.11 5.89
CA LYS A 510 -26.59 -12.88 5.96
C LYS A 510 -25.70 -12.77 4.74
N VAL A 511 -25.70 -11.59 4.14
CA VAL A 511 -24.78 -11.26 3.04
C VAL A 511 -23.41 -10.91 3.63
N THR A 512 -22.37 -11.59 3.17
CA THR A 512 -20.97 -11.35 3.60
C THR A 512 -20.05 -11.13 2.40
N VAL A 513 -18.89 -10.53 2.67
CA VAL A 513 -17.87 -10.28 1.65
C VAL A 513 -16.92 -11.48 1.56
N SER A 514 -16.84 -12.07 0.38
CA SER A 514 -15.85 -13.08 0.00
C SER A 514 -14.57 -12.42 -0.50
N TYR A 515 -13.44 -13.01 -0.13
CA TYR A 515 -12.10 -12.62 -0.58
C TYR A 515 -11.49 -13.68 -1.51
N GLU A 516 -12.33 -14.55 -2.08
CA GLU A 516 -11.88 -15.59 -3.00
C GLU A 516 -11.14 -14.98 -4.20
N ASP A 517 -9.92 -15.48 -4.47
CA ASP A 517 -8.99 -14.99 -5.50
C ASP A 517 -8.58 -13.49 -5.41
N PHE A 518 -9.10 -12.74 -4.45
CA PHE A 518 -8.67 -11.38 -4.13
C PHE A 518 -7.36 -11.40 -3.32
N ILE A 519 -6.38 -10.63 -3.78
CA ILE A 519 -5.03 -10.57 -3.17
C ILE A 519 -4.55 -9.16 -2.83
N GLY A 520 -5.41 -8.14 -2.90
CA GLY A 520 -5.02 -6.74 -2.65
C GLY A 520 -4.51 -6.48 -1.23
N TYR A 521 -4.88 -7.33 -0.26
CA TYR A 521 -4.31 -7.32 1.10
C TYR A 521 -3.23 -8.39 1.32
N SER A 522 -2.67 -8.99 0.26
CA SER A 522 -1.83 -10.19 0.35
C SER A 522 -2.61 -11.36 1.00
N SER A 523 -1.91 -12.45 1.35
CA SER A 523 -2.50 -13.68 1.89
C SER A 523 -1.52 -14.43 2.81
N GLY A 524 -2.04 -15.38 3.60
CA GLY A 524 -1.23 -16.24 4.47
C GLY A 524 -0.55 -15.49 5.62
N SER A 525 0.63 -15.98 6.05
CA SER A 525 1.38 -15.42 7.18
C SER A 525 1.82 -13.96 6.96
N ARG A 526 1.84 -13.51 5.70
CA ARG A 526 2.21 -12.17 5.23
C ARG A 526 1.01 -11.36 4.71
N GLN A 527 -0.21 -11.73 5.08
CA GLN A 527 -1.37 -10.88 4.86
C GLN A 527 -1.19 -9.54 5.59
N CYS A 528 -1.70 -8.46 4.98
CA CYS A 528 -1.70 -7.13 5.57
C CYS A 528 -2.28 -7.18 6.99
N ILE A 529 -1.48 -6.78 7.98
CA ILE A 529 -1.90 -6.75 9.38
C ILE A 529 -2.97 -5.68 9.64
N GLY A 530 -2.94 -4.60 8.87
CA GLY A 530 -3.91 -3.51 8.92
C GLY A 530 -5.18 -3.73 8.11
N LYS A 531 -5.39 -4.91 7.49
CA LYS A 531 -6.54 -5.20 6.62
C LYS A 531 -7.87 -4.79 7.28
N ARG A 532 -8.14 -5.29 8.49
CA ARG A 532 -9.40 -5.00 9.17
C ARG A 532 -9.57 -3.52 9.47
N PHE A 533 -8.51 -2.85 9.95
CA PHE A 533 -8.54 -1.42 10.25
C PHE A 533 -8.81 -0.58 8.99
N ALA A 534 -8.16 -0.93 7.87
CA ALA A 534 -8.37 -0.28 6.58
C ALA A 534 -9.82 -0.46 6.11
N GLU A 535 -10.38 -1.67 6.20
CA GLU A 535 -11.79 -1.93 5.85
C GLU A 535 -12.75 -1.10 6.72
N VAL A 536 -12.53 -1.05 8.03
CA VAL A 536 -13.37 -0.30 8.98
C VAL A 536 -13.35 1.19 8.64
N THR A 537 -12.17 1.77 8.49
CA THR A 537 -12.02 3.21 8.22
C THR A 537 -12.52 3.58 6.83
N MET A 538 -12.25 2.78 5.80
CA MET A 538 -12.76 3.07 4.46
C MET A 538 -14.27 2.92 4.34
N VAL A 539 -14.87 1.91 5.01
CA VAL A 539 -16.33 1.75 5.07
C VAL A 539 -16.96 2.91 5.85
N CYS A 540 -16.36 3.31 6.98
CA CYS A 540 -16.81 4.48 7.74
C CYS A 540 -16.90 5.70 6.82
N PHE A 541 -15.79 6.07 6.19
CA PHE A 541 -15.74 7.22 5.30
C PHE A 541 -16.76 7.11 4.16
N LEU A 542 -16.77 5.99 3.45
CA LEU A 542 -17.61 5.81 2.28
C LEU A 542 -19.11 5.78 2.61
N ALA A 543 -19.52 5.12 3.69
CA ALA A 543 -20.91 5.07 4.12
C ALA A 543 -21.44 6.46 4.47
N HIS A 544 -20.66 7.25 5.23
CA HIS A 544 -21.04 8.62 5.56
C HIS A 544 -21.07 9.52 4.32
N MET A 545 -20.12 9.39 3.39
CA MET A 545 -20.12 10.14 2.14
C MET A 545 -21.34 9.79 1.26
N ILE A 546 -21.64 8.51 1.04
CA ILE A 546 -22.76 8.08 0.18
C ILE A 546 -24.11 8.42 0.80
N MET A 547 -24.28 8.25 2.11
CA MET A 547 -25.53 8.58 2.78
C MET A 547 -25.91 10.06 2.61
N ASN A 548 -24.89 10.91 2.56
CA ASN A 548 -25.06 12.34 2.63
C ASN A 548 -24.92 13.04 1.26
N PHE A 549 -24.17 12.45 0.34
CA PHE A 549 -23.79 13.09 -0.91
C PHE A 549 -23.80 12.11 -2.08
N ARG A 550 -23.94 12.68 -3.28
CA ARG A 550 -23.49 12.09 -4.54
C ARG A 550 -22.39 12.97 -5.12
N TRP A 551 -21.54 12.42 -5.96
CA TRP A 551 -20.44 13.20 -6.54
C TRP A 551 -20.15 12.84 -7.99
N GLU A 552 -19.55 13.81 -8.68
CA GLU A 552 -19.12 13.71 -10.06
C GLU A 552 -17.73 14.33 -10.25
N VAL A 553 -16.96 13.80 -11.21
CA VAL A 553 -15.66 14.37 -11.59
C VAL A 553 -15.87 15.70 -12.30
N VAL A 554 -15.09 16.71 -11.94
CA VAL A 554 -15.13 18.01 -12.62
C VAL A 554 -14.26 17.96 -13.88
N PRO A 555 -14.80 18.28 -15.08
CA PRO A 555 -14.01 18.37 -16.30
C PRO A 555 -13.05 19.56 -16.28
N GLU A 556 -11.86 19.36 -16.83
CA GLU A 556 -10.93 20.45 -17.13
C GLU A 556 -11.39 21.26 -18.37
N PRO A 557 -10.91 22.50 -18.57
CA PRO A 557 -11.26 23.28 -19.76
C PRO A 557 -10.96 22.53 -21.06
N GLY A 558 -11.99 22.33 -21.89
CA GLY A 558 -11.89 21.58 -23.15
C GLY A 558 -12.10 20.06 -23.02
N GLU A 559 -12.37 19.56 -21.81
CA GLU A 559 -12.62 18.16 -21.53
C GLU A 559 -14.13 17.86 -21.49
N THR A 560 -14.56 16.75 -22.10
CA THR A 560 -15.91 16.19 -21.92
C THR A 560 -16.02 15.46 -20.59
N GLN A 561 -17.25 15.25 -20.10
CA GLN A 561 -17.47 14.51 -18.85
C GLN A 561 -16.86 13.09 -18.87
N GLU A 562 -16.90 12.41 -20.01
CA GLU A 562 -16.32 11.06 -20.15
C GLU A 562 -14.80 11.09 -20.17
N GLN A 563 -14.19 12.10 -20.80
CA GLN A 563 -12.73 12.29 -20.72
C GLN A 563 -12.30 12.55 -19.27
N ALA A 564 -13.04 13.36 -18.52
CA ALA A 564 -12.77 13.65 -17.11
C ALA A 564 -12.80 12.39 -16.24
N LYS A 565 -13.82 11.54 -16.43
CA LYS A 565 -13.92 10.25 -15.77
C LYS A 565 -12.75 9.31 -16.13
N ILE A 566 -12.32 9.31 -17.39
CA ILE A 566 -11.16 8.53 -17.84
C ILE A 566 -9.89 9.05 -17.16
N ARG A 567 -9.64 10.36 -17.19
CA ARG A 567 -8.50 11.02 -16.56
C ARG A 567 -8.40 10.67 -15.07
N ALA A 568 -9.49 10.84 -14.32
CA ALA A 568 -9.55 10.48 -12.90
C ALA A 568 -9.28 8.98 -12.63
N SER A 569 -9.48 8.12 -13.63
CA SER A 569 -9.24 6.67 -13.53
C SER A 569 -7.82 6.24 -13.99
N THR A 570 -6.95 7.18 -14.40
CA THR A 570 -5.58 6.89 -14.87
C THR A 570 -4.57 6.91 -13.73
N GLY A 571 -3.79 5.84 -13.57
CA GLY A 571 -2.76 5.75 -12.52
C GLY A 571 -1.34 5.94 -13.04
N SER A 572 -0.44 6.32 -12.14
CA SER A 572 1.00 6.33 -12.39
C SER A 572 1.71 5.32 -11.48
N GLU A 573 2.76 4.69 -12.01
CA GLU A 573 3.57 3.76 -11.23
C GLU A 573 4.67 4.51 -10.48
N GLN A 574 4.60 4.47 -9.15
CA GLN A 574 5.62 4.96 -8.24
C GLN A 574 6.06 3.81 -7.31
N PHE A 575 6.20 4.06 -6.00
CA PHE A 575 6.33 2.97 -5.02
C PHE A 575 5.13 2.01 -5.07
N MET A 576 3.95 2.56 -5.36
CA MET A 576 2.67 1.89 -5.57
C MET A 576 1.95 2.50 -6.77
N LEU A 577 0.78 1.97 -7.13
CA LEU A 577 -0.11 2.59 -8.11
C LEU A 577 -0.75 3.86 -7.51
N THR A 578 -0.23 5.01 -7.92
CA THR A 578 -0.66 6.33 -7.42
C THR A 578 -1.75 6.92 -8.33
N PRO A 579 -2.93 7.29 -7.79
CA PRO A 579 -3.98 7.96 -8.53
C PRO A 579 -3.57 9.37 -8.99
N PRO A 580 -4.25 9.92 -10.01
CA PRO A 580 -4.00 11.27 -10.47
C PRO A 580 -4.64 12.27 -9.49
N ALA A 581 -4.21 13.52 -9.55
CA ALA A 581 -4.99 14.60 -8.95
C ALA A 581 -6.22 14.85 -9.81
N TYR A 582 -7.41 14.90 -9.20
CA TYR A 582 -8.65 15.29 -9.86
C TYR A 582 -9.60 15.92 -8.85
N ASP A 583 -10.56 16.66 -9.38
CA ASP A 583 -11.52 17.44 -8.58
C ASP A 583 -12.88 16.74 -8.57
N LEU A 584 -13.56 16.78 -7.43
CA LEU A 584 -14.92 16.27 -7.28
C LEU A 584 -15.88 17.38 -6.86
N ARG A 585 -17.05 17.38 -7.49
CA ARG A 585 -18.19 18.17 -7.05
C ARG A 585 -19.09 17.32 -6.17
N PHE A 586 -19.38 17.77 -4.96
CA PHE A 586 -20.29 17.09 -4.04
C PHE A 586 -21.67 17.73 -4.04
N ILE A 587 -22.71 16.90 -4.18
CA ILE A 587 -24.11 17.31 -4.24
C ILE A 587 -24.84 16.63 -3.09
N ARG A 588 -25.53 17.40 -2.25
CA ARG A 588 -26.33 16.87 -1.13
C ARG A 588 -27.45 15.96 -1.64
N ARG A 589 -27.71 14.87 -0.92
CA ARG A 589 -28.85 13.96 -1.14
C ARG A 589 -30.10 14.38 -0.39
#